data_AF-A0A9W9MUD9-F1
#
_entry.id   AF-A0A9W9MUD9-F1
#
_cell.length_a   1.000
_cell.length_b   1.000
_cell.length_c   1.000
_cell.angle_alpha   90.00
_cell.angle_beta   90.00
_cell.angle_gamma   90.00
#
_symmetry.space_group_name_H-M   'P 1'
#
loop_
_entity.id
_entity.type
_entity.pdbx_description
1 polymer ?
#
loop_
_entity_poly.entity_id
_entity_poly.type
_entity_poly.pdbx_seq_one_letter_code
_entity_poly.pdbx_strand_id
1 'polypeptide(L)'
;MLISLYKQVNLLDIEQYPDLATEIKLQLELNEEILSKAVHSFIEYKVEKLANRSFNDKRKPEIWKYVKDHLLTNTNGTFLWVALVCEDLAKVGSRHVLEKIREIPPGLENIYERMMSQVSNSDDSETCKSILGVATTGRNDGLH
;
A
#
# COMPACT_ATOMS: atom_id res chain seq x y z
N MET A 1 14.39 -11.36 13.22
CA MET A 1 14.30 -12.22 14.42
C MET A 1 13.22 -11.79 15.40
N LEU A 2 13.17 -10.51 15.82
CA LEU A 2 12.17 -10.04 16.80
C LEU A 2 10.71 -10.12 16.31
N ILE A 3 10.47 -9.91 15.00
CA ILE A 3 9.12 -10.04 14.41
C ILE A 3 8.67 -11.50 14.31
N SER A 4 9.57 -12.44 14.01
CA SER A 4 9.27 -13.88 14.07
C SER A 4 8.96 -14.33 15.49
N LEU A 5 9.73 -13.87 16.49
CA LEU A 5 9.48 -14.17 17.90
C LEU A 5 8.13 -13.61 18.37
N TYR A 6 7.76 -12.38 18.01
CA TYR A 6 6.47 -11.80 18.39
C TYR A 6 5.28 -12.54 17.77
N LYS A 7 5.42 -12.98 16.50
CA LYS A 7 4.38 -13.75 15.80
C LYS A 7 4.26 -15.18 16.35
N GLN A 8 5.37 -15.77 16.80
CA GLN A 8 5.44 -17.15 17.28
C GLN A 8 5.02 -17.28 18.76
N VAL A 9 5.32 -16.28 19.60
CA VAL A 9 4.85 -16.20 20.99
C VAL A 9 3.33 -16.00 21.04
N ASN A 10 2.77 -15.09 20.23
CA ASN A 10 1.31 -14.88 20.20
C ASN A 10 0.53 -16.09 19.64
N LEU A 11 1.13 -16.93 18.79
CA LEU A 11 0.45 -18.10 18.23
C LEU A 11 0.36 -19.27 19.24
N LEU A 12 1.38 -19.43 20.08
CA LEU A 12 1.47 -20.52 21.07
C LEU A 12 0.40 -20.42 22.18
N ASP A 13 0.00 -19.20 22.56
CA ASP A 13 -1.05 -18.99 23.57
C ASP A 13 -2.47 -19.28 23.02
N ILE A 14 -2.65 -19.16 21.71
CA ILE A 14 -3.94 -19.30 21.03
C ILE A 14 -4.26 -20.77 20.74
N GLU A 15 -3.25 -21.61 20.49
CA GLU A 15 -3.41 -23.06 20.28
C GLU A 15 -3.98 -23.82 21.50
N GLN A 16 -3.89 -23.22 22.69
CA GLN A 16 -4.42 -23.81 23.92
C GLN A 16 -5.97 -23.74 24.02
N TYR A 17 -6.61 -22.92 23.17
CA TYR A 17 -8.06 -22.74 23.10
C TYR A 17 -8.53 -22.80 21.64
N PRO A 18 -8.79 -24.00 21.09
CA PRO A 18 -9.01 -24.21 19.66
C PRO A 18 -10.24 -23.44 19.11
N ASP A 19 -11.26 -23.24 19.93
CA ASP A 19 -12.44 -22.44 19.54
C ASP A 19 -12.10 -20.95 19.39
N LEU A 20 -11.29 -20.39 20.30
CA LEU A 20 -10.83 -19.01 20.24
C LEU A 20 -9.86 -18.79 19.07
N ALA A 21 -8.98 -19.76 18.82
CA ALA A 21 -8.08 -19.77 17.67
C ALA A 21 -8.84 -19.71 16.34
N THR A 22 -9.92 -20.50 16.25
CA THR A 22 -10.76 -20.59 15.07
C THR A 22 -11.54 -19.30 14.86
N GLU A 23 -12.14 -18.74 15.91
CA GLU A 23 -12.86 -17.45 15.85
C GLU A 23 -11.93 -16.30 15.43
N ILE A 24 -10.76 -16.17 16.06
CA ILE A 24 -9.78 -15.12 15.71
C ILE A 24 -9.31 -15.29 14.26
N LYS A 25 -9.04 -16.53 13.83
CA LYS A 25 -8.63 -16.80 12.44
C LYS A 25 -9.72 -16.41 11.45
N LEU A 26 -10.98 -16.77 11.71
CA LEU A 26 -12.13 -16.39 10.88
C LEU A 26 -12.30 -14.86 10.82
N GLN A 27 -12.14 -14.17 11.94
CA GLN A 27 -12.20 -12.70 11.98
C GLN A 27 -11.07 -12.06 11.18
N LEU A 28 -9.85 -12.60 11.26
CA LEU A 28 -8.71 -12.11 10.46
C LEU A 28 -8.92 -12.37 8.96
N GLU A 29 -9.42 -13.54 8.57
CA GLU A 29 -9.76 -13.88 7.18
C GLU A 29 -10.87 -12.98 6.63
N LEU A 30 -11.93 -12.75 7.43
CA LEU A 30 -13.01 -11.83 7.05
C LEU A 30 -12.50 -10.39 6.91
N ASN A 31 -11.64 -9.96 7.83
CA ASN A 31 -11.01 -8.64 7.76
C ASN A 31 -10.12 -8.53 6.52
N GLU A 32 -9.36 -9.56 6.17
CA GLU A 32 -8.54 -9.59 4.96
C GLU A 32 -9.42 -9.51 3.69
N GLU A 33 -10.54 -10.23 3.64
CA GLU A 33 -11.48 -10.17 2.53
C GLU A 33 -12.12 -8.78 2.40
N ILE A 34 -12.59 -8.20 3.52
CA ILE A 34 -13.17 -6.86 3.56
C ILE A 34 -12.14 -5.81 3.11
N LEU A 35 -10.91 -5.89 3.62
CA LEU A 35 -9.82 -4.99 3.25
C LEU A 35 -9.47 -5.14 1.77
N SER A 36 -9.38 -6.38 1.26
CA SER A 36 -9.10 -6.66 -0.16
C SER A 36 -10.18 -6.07 -1.07
N LYS A 37 -11.46 -6.23 -0.72
CA LYS A 37 -12.59 -5.62 -1.45
C LYS A 37 -12.53 -4.10 -1.40
N ALA A 38 -12.26 -3.52 -0.24
CA ALA A 38 -12.16 -2.08 -0.08
C ALA A 38 -10.98 -1.49 -0.88
N VAL A 39 -9.83 -2.16 -0.92
CA VAL A 39 -8.68 -1.79 -1.75
C VAL A 39 -9.01 -1.91 -3.24
N HIS A 40 -9.70 -2.97 -3.65
CA HIS A 40 -10.20 -3.11 -5.03
C HIS A 40 -11.08 -1.92 -5.44
N SER A 41 -12.11 -1.60 -4.66
CA SER A 41 -13.00 -0.46 -4.94
C SER A 41 -12.23 0.87 -4.94
N PHE A 42 -11.23 1.03 -4.07
CA PHE A 42 -10.38 2.21 -4.05
C PHE A 42 -9.53 2.34 -5.32
N ILE A 43 -8.98 1.23 -5.83
CA ILE A 43 -8.23 1.19 -7.09
C ILE A 43 -9.14 1.60 -8.24
N GLU A 44 -10.35 1.04 -8.32
CA GLU A 44 -11.33 1.40 -9.36
C GLU A 44 -11.63 2.89 -9.36
N TYR A 45 -11.97 3.44 -8.19
CA TYR A 45 -12.23 4.87 -8.03
C TYR A 45 -11.04 5.74 -8.44
N LYS A 46 -9.82 5.37 -8.04
CA LYS A 46 -8.61 6.16 -8.34
C LYS A 46 -8.26 6.12 -9.83
N VAL A 47 -8.35 4.95 -10.47
CA VAL A 47 -8.08 4.79 -11.91
C VAL A 47 -9.10 5.55 -12.74
N GLU A 48 -10.38 5.48 -12.40
CA GLU A 48 -11.42 6.26 -13.07
C GLU A 48 -11.16 7.76 -12.93
N LYS A 49 -10.82 8.22 -11.72
CA LYS A 49 -10.48 9.62 -11.48
C LYS A 49 -9.26 10.07 -12.27
N LEU A 50 -8.27 9.21 -12.48
CA LEU A 50 -7.09 9.51 -13.31
C LEU A 50 -7.46 9.60 -14.79
N ALA A 51 -8.20 8.62 -15.31
CA ALA A 51 -8.66 8.59 -16.69
C ALA A 51 -9.49 9.82 -17.06
N ASN A 52 -10.30 10.32 -16.12
CA ASN A 52 -11.19 11.45 -16.34
C ASN A 52 -10.50 12.83 -16.30
N ARG A 53 -9.25 12.95 -15.82
CA ARG A 53 -8.54 14.25 -15.78
C ARG A 53 -8.05 14.74 -17.13
N SER A 54 -7.82 13.84 -18.07
CA SER A 54 -7.28 14.17 -19.39
C SER A 54 -8.39 14.02 -20.44
N PHE A 55 -8.80 15.14 -21.03
CA PHE A 55 -9.86 15.18 -22.06
C PHE A 55 -9.53 14.28 -23.28
N ASN A 56 -8.25 13.96 -23.49
CA ASN A 56 -7.73 13.09 -24.53
C ASN A 56 -7.59 11.60 -24.12
N ASP A 57 -7.75 11.26 -22.83
CA ASP A 57 -7.56 9.91 -22.30
C ASP A 57 -8.78 9.00 -22.38
N LYS A 58 -9.98 9.59 -22.50
CA LYS A 58 -11.23 8.82 -22.71
C LYS A 58 -11.19 7.93 -23.96
N ARG A 59 -10.22 8.13 -24.85
CA ARG A 59 -10.01 7.36 -26.08
C ARG A 59 -9.03 6.18 -25.93
N LYS A 60 -8.51 5.92 -24.72
CA LYS A 60 -7.52 4.84 -24.49
C LYS A 60 -7.92 3.91 -23.33
N PRO A 61 -9.07 3.20 -23.45
CA PRO A 61 -9.55 2.29 -22.40
C PRO A 61 -8.52 1.20 -22.05
N GLU A 62 -7.74 0.74 -23.03
CA GLU A 62 -6.73 -0.31 -22.84
C GLU A 62 -5.60 0.11 -21.89
N ILE A 63 -5.20 1.39 -21.89
CA ILE A 63 -4.16 1.89 -20.98
C ILE A 63 -4.67 1.83 -19.54
N TRP A 64 -5.89 2.32 -19.30
CA TRP A 64 -6.45 2.38 -17.95
C TRP A 64 -6.84 1.01 -17.42
N LYS A 65 -7.22 0.08 -18.31
CA LYS A 65 -7.35 -1.35 -17.97
C LYS A 65 -6.02 -1.92 -17.51
N TYR A 66 -4.94 -1.70 -18.27
CA TYR A 66 -3.61 -2.17 -17.87
C TYR A 66 -3.16 -1.55 -16.53
N VAL A 67 -3.40 -0.26 -16.32
CA VAL A 67 -3.11 0.42 -15.05
C VAL A 67 -3.89 -0.22 -13.90
N LYS A 68 -5.18 -0.48 -14.08
CA LYS A 68 -6.02 -1.16 -13.08
C LYS A 68 -5.45 -2.55 -12.76
N ASP A 69 -5.25 -3.38 -13.78
CA ASP A 69 -4.76 -4.75 -13.59
C ASP A 69 -3.40 -4.77 -12.88
N HIS A 70 -2.50 -3.85 -13.27
CA HIS A 70 -1.20 -3.70 -12.61
C HIS A 70 -1.33 -3.29 -11.14
N LEU A 71 -2.21 -2.35 -10.80
CA LEU A 71 -2.45 -1.95 -9.41
C LEU A 71 -3.03 -3.11 -8.59
N LEU A 72 -3.96 -3.89 -9.16
CA LEU A 72 -4.57 -5.04 -8.50
C LEU A 72 -3.55 -6.14 -8.19
N THR A 73 -2.64 -6.42 -9.12
CA THR A 73 -1.59 -7.45 -8.91
C THR A 73 -0.51 -7.00 -7.92
N ASN A 74 -0.24 -5.69 -7.81
CA ASN A 74 0.94 -5.19 -7.10
C ASN A 74 0.63 -4.42 -5.80
N THR A 75 -0.63 -4.19 -5.45
CA THR A 75 -1.04 -3.42 -4.25
C THR A 75 -0.70 -4.12 -2.92
N ASN A 76 -0.63 -5.46 -2.92
CA ASN A 76 -0.40 -6.27 -1.72
C ASN A 76 -1.31 -5.85 -0.55
N GLY A 77 -2.58 -5.53 -0.85
CA GLY A 77 -3.60 -5.13 0.11
C GLY A 77 -3.44 -3.73 0.72
N THR A 78 -2.61 -2.84 0.15
CA THR A 78 -2.27 -1.56 0.82
C THR A 78 -2.83 -0.33 0.10
N PHE A 79 -3.77 0.38 0.75
CA PHE A 79 -4.34 1.64 0.23
C PHE A 79 -3.30 2.71 -0.08
N LEU A 80 -2.29 2.84 0.80
CA LEU A 80 -1.27 3.87 0.68
C LEU A 80 -0.43 3.70 -0.58
N TRP A 81 -0.03 2.46 -0.90
CA TRP A 81 0.72 2.17 -2.13
C TRP A 81 -0.08 2.63 -3.35
N VAL A 82 -1.36 2.26 -3.45
CA VAL A 82 -2.26 2.69 -4.53
C VAL A 82 -2.33 4.21 -4.61
N ALA A 83 -2.49 4.90 -3.47
CA ALA A 83 -2.59 6.34 -3.44
C ALA A 83 -1.33 7.03 -3.99
N LEU A 84 -0.15 6.54 -3.61
CA LEU A 84 1.14 7.05 -4.07
C LEU A 84 1.34 6.81 -5.57
N VAL A 85 1.10 5.59 -6.05
CA VAL A 85 1.20 5.28 -7.48
C VAL A 85 0.26 6.16 -8.28
N CYS A 86 -1.00 6.29 -7.87
CA CYS A 86 -1.96 7.13 -8.57
C CYS A 86 -1.58 8.62 -8.55
N GLU A 87 -0.93 9.10 -7.49
CA GLU A 87 -0.44 10.47 -7.44
C GLU A 87 0.70 10.70 -8.44
N ASP A 88 1.64 9.76 -8.53
CA ASP A 88 2.75 9.84 -9.48
C ASP A 88 2.27 9.73 -10.93
N LEU A 89 1.30 8.85 -11.20
CA LEU A 89 0.67 8.74 -12.51
C LEU A 89 -0.10 10.01 -12.90
N ALA A 90 -0.63 10.77 -11.93
CA ALA A 90 -1.29 12.05 -12.21
C ALA A 90 -0.33 13.15 -12.70
N LYS A 91 0.98 13.00 -12.44
CA LYS A 91 2.02 13.98 -12.82
C LYS A 91 2.54 13.74 -14.24
N VAL A 92 2.29 12.58 -14.83
CA VAL A 92 2.78 12.20 -16.17
C VAL A 92 1.68 12.28 -17.22
N GLY A 93 2.05 12.67 -18.44
CA GLY A 93 1.13 12.63 -19.57
C GLY A 93 0.78 11.20 -19.98
N SER A 94 -0.42 11.00 -20.52
CA SER A 94 -0.98 9.68 -20.90
C SER A 94 -0.05 8.79 -21.73
N ARG A 95 0.80 9.40 -22.57
CA ARG A 95 1.81 8.69 -23.38
C ARG A 95 2.91 7.99 -22.57
N HIS A 96 3.18 8.46 -21.35
CA HIS A 96 4.24 7.91 -20.48
C HIS A 96 3.69 7.11 -19.29
N VAL A 97 2.36 7.04 -19.11
CA VAL A 97 1.72 6.32 -17.98
C VAL A 97 2.15 4.85 -17.94
N LEU A 98 2.18 4.17 -19.10
CA LEU A 98 2.56 2.76 -19.18
C LEU A 98 4.04 2.52 -18.87
N GLU A 99 4.91 3.43 -19.27
CA GLU A 99 6.34 3.35 -18.94
C GLU A 99 6.50 3.58 -17.44
N LYS A 100 5.85 4.63 -16.92
CA LYS A 100 5.98 5.01 -15.51
C LYS A 100 5.50 3.94 -14.56
N ILE A 101 4.35 3.30 -14.85
CA ILE A 101 3.79 2.29 -13.95
C ILE A 101 4.69 1.04 -13.86
N ARG A 102 5.45 0.71 -14.92
CA ARG A 102 6.38 -0.43 -14.93
C ARG A 102 7.63 -0.20 -14.10
N GLU A 103 8.00 1.05 -13.84
CA GLU A 103 9.14 1.41 -12.99
C GLU A 103 8.81 1.34 -11.49
N ILE A 104 7.53 1.27 -11.14
CA ILE A 104 7.09 1.34 -9.75
C ILE A 104 7.13 -0.07 -9.18
N PRO A 105 7.91 -0.31 -8.11
CA PRO A 105 8.01 -1.62 -7.54
C PRO A 105 6.71 -2.03 -6.83
N PRO A 106 6.41 -3.34 -6.76
CA PRO A 106 5.21 -3.83 -6.11
C PRO A 106 5.27 -3.65 -4.60
N GLY A 107 4.12 -3.37 -3.99
CA GLY A 107 3.97 -3.29 -2.56
C GLY A 107 4.71 -2.12 -1.91
N LEU A 108 4.24 -1.77 -0.71
CA LEU A 108 4.75 -0.61 0.02
C LEU A 108 6.17 -0.83 0.56
N GLU A 109 6.55 -2.07 0.83
CA GLU A 109 7.88 -2.43 1.39
C GLU A 109 9.01 -2.02 0.44
N ASN A 110 8.87 -2.30 -0.86
CA ASN A 110 9.85 -1.88 -1.86
C ASN A 110 9.83 -0.36 -2.12
N ILE A 111 8.66 0.29 -1.98
CA ILE A 111 8.57 1.75 -2.03
C ILE A 111 9.28 2.36 -0.81
N TYR A 112 9.14 1.78 0.37
CA TYR A 112 9.83 2.24 1.57
C TYR A 112 11.32 2.03 1.48
N GLU A 113 11.82 0.89 1.01
CA GLU A 113 13.26 0.70 0.80
C GLU A 113 13.84 1.73 -0.17
N ARG A 114 13.13 2.00 -1.26
CA ARG A 114 13.51 3.05 -2.21
C ARG A 114 13.45 4.45 -1.58
N MET A 115 12.41 4.77 -0.82
CA MET A 115 12.27 6.08 -0.17
C MET A 115 13.34 6.27 0.90
N MET A 116 13.59 5.24 1.71
CA MET A 116 14.61 5.22 2.76
C MET A 116 16.02 5.31 2.18
N SER A 117 16.31 4.66 1.04
CA SER A 117 17.60 4.79 0.37
C SER A 117 17.80 6.20 -0.22
N GLN A 118 16.77 6.81 -0.81
CA GLN A 118 16.85 8.18 -1.31
C GLN A 118 17.04 9.20 -0.19
N VAL A 119 16.28 9.06 0.90
CA VAL A 119 16.42 9.87 2.12
C VAL A 119 17.77 9.64 2.80
N SER A 120 18.32 8.42 2.77
CA SER A 120 19.62 8.14 3.37
C SER A 120 20.79 8.75 2.61
N ASN A 121 20.59 9.04 1.32
CA ASN A 121 21.61 9.58 0.42
C ASN A 121 21.41 11.09 0.13
N SER A 122 20.42 11.74 0.75
CA SER A 122 20.23 13.20 0.62
C SER A 122 20.98 13.95 1.73
N ASP A 123 21.35 15.20 1.45
CA ASP A 123 22.00 16.07 2.43
C ASP A 123 21.10 16.33 3.67
N ASP A 124 19.78 16.20 3.50
CA ASP A 124 18.76 16.36 4.54
C ASP A 124 18.41 15.05 5.28
N SER A 125 19.26 14.03 5.20
CA SER A 125 18.95 12.68 5.68
C SER A 125 18.50 12.62 7.13
N GLU A 126 19.18 13.34 8.03
CA GLU A 126 18.86 13.34 9.46
C GLU A 126 17.50 13.99 9.76
N THR A 127 17.15 15.05 9.03
CA THR A 127 15.88 15.75 9.15
C THR A 127 14.73 14.88 8.65
N CYS A 128 14.88 14.26 7.47
CA CYS A 128 13.86 13.35 6.94
C CYS A 128 13.68 12.09 7.81
N LYS A 129 14.76 11.53 8.36
CA LYS A 129 14.70 10.42 9.33
C LYS A 129 13.98 10.83 10.61
N SER A 130 14.19 12.04 11.12
CA SER A 130 13.52 12.55 12.31
C SER A 130 12.01 12.75 12.09
N ILE A 131 11.61 13.32 10.96
CA ILE A 131 10.20 13.50 10.60
C ILE A 131 9.51 12.13 10.42
N LEU A 132 10.17 11.18 9.75
CA LEU A 132 9.64 9.84 9.58
C LEU A 132 9.55 9.09 10.91
N GLY A 133 10.53 9.29 11.81
CA GLY A 133 10.49 8.81 13.18
C GLY A 133 9.24 9.31 13.90
N VAL A 134 9.01 10.62 13.92
CA VAL A 134 7.81 11.22 14.54
C VAL A 134 6.51 10.70 13.93
N ALA A 135 6.44 10.54 12.61
CA ALA A 135 5.25 10.03 11.91
C ALA A 135 4.97 8.55 12.21
N THR A 136 6.00 7.76 12.50
CA THR A 136 5.87 6.33 12.84
C THR A 136 5.71 6.08 14.33
N THR A 137 6.19 7.01 15.19
CA THR A 137 6.08 6.91 16.66
C THR A 137 4.91 7.69 17.26
N GLY A 138 4.19 8.51 16.50
CA GLY A 138 2.95 9.14 16.98
C GLY A 138 1.74 8.23 16.75
N ARG A 139 0.94 7.79 17.72
CA ARG A 139 0.80 8.13 19.14
C ARG A 139 -0.13 7.06 19.75
N ASN A 140 0.36 6.21 20.67
CA ASN A 140 -0.48 5.38 21.54
C ASN A 140 -0.53 5.99 22.95
N ASP A 141 -0.77 7.30 23.02
CA ASP A 141 -0.92 8.02 24.28
C ASP A 141 -2.36 8.50 24.42
N GLY A 142 -3.12 7.65 25.13
CA GLY A 142 -4.20 8.07 26.01
C GLY A 142 -5.61 7.70 25.54
N LEU A 143 -6.15 6.63 26.09
CA LEU A 143 -7.43 6.67 26.80
C LEU A 143 -7.36 5.68 27.97
N HIS A 144 -7.30 6.26 29.16
CA HIS A 144 -7.45 5.63 30.45
C HIS A 144 -8.88 5.89 30.95
#